data_AF-A0A380EK63-F1
#
_entry.id   AF-A0A380EK63-F1
#
_cell.length_a   1.000
_cell.length_b   1.000
_cell.length_c   1.000
_cell.angle_alpha   90.00
_cell.angle_beta   90.00
_cell.angle_gamma   90.00
#
_symmetry.space_group_name_H-M   'P 1'
#
loop_
_entity.id
_entity.type
_entity.pdbx_description
1 polymer ?
#
loop_
_entity_poly.entity_id
_entity_poly.type
_entity_poly.pdbx_seq_one_letter_code
_entity_poly.pdbx_strand_id
1 'polypeptide(L)'
;MKNGYEVGTFTSPFIETFNERISLNGVPISNDAIVELVSRIKPVSEMMERETDLGVATEFEIITAMMFLYFGEIHPVDFVIVEAGLGIKNDSTNVFTPVLSILTSIGLDHTDILGGTYLDIARDKGAIIKPNVPVIYAVKNEDALKYVRERAIEQHAKPIELDREIVCCIAK
;
A
#
# COMPACT_ATOMS: atom_id res chain seq x y z
N MET A 1 -17.39 6.55 12.95
CA MET A 1 -15.96 6.50 13.33
C MET A 1 -15.75 7.08 14.72
N LYS A 2 -14.74 6.60 15.46
CA LYS A 2 -14.54 6.99 16.87
C LYS A 2 -13.84 8.34 17.09
N ASN A 3 -13.06 8.83 16.11
CA ASN A 3 -12.19 10.01 16.28
C ASN A 3 -12.50 11.19 15.35
N GLY A 4 -13.57 11.13 14.55
CA GLY A 4 -14.02 12.26 13.71
C GLY A 4 -13.28 12.48 12.38
N TYR A 5 -12.25 11.68 12.07
CA TYR A 5 -11.57 11.74 10.77
C TYR A 5 -12.40 11.11 9.64
N GLU A 6 -12.20 11.63 8.43
CA GLU A 6 -12.60 10.97 7.19
C GLU A 6 -11.44 10.10 6.68
N VAL A 7 -11.73 8.84 6.38
CA VAL A 7 -10.70 7.85 6.05
C VAL A 7 -11.05 7.12 4.76
N GLY A 8 -10.15 7.22 3.78
CA GLY A 8 -10.13 6.39 2.59
C GLY A 8 -9.42 5.07 2.85
N THR A 9 -9.85 3.99 2.21
CA THR A 9 -9.12 2.73 2.20
C THR A 9 -8.94 2.22 0.77
N PHE A 10 -7.74 1.74 0.49
CA PHE A 10 -7.38 1.06 -0.74
C PHE A 10 -6.90 -0.35 -0.41
N THR A 11 -7.66 -1.36 -0.83
CA THR A 11 -7.42 -2.76 -0.46
C THR A 11 -7.54 -3.69 -1.67
N SER A 12 -6.88 -4.84 -1.62
CA SER A 12 -6.94 -5.83 -2.69
C SER A 12 -6.72 -7.26 -2.19
N PRO A 13 -7.31 -8.29 -2.84
CA PRO A 13 -8.33 -8.18 -3.89
C PRO A 13 -9.69 -7.71 -3.33
N PHE A 14 -10.67 -7.49 -4.21
CA PHE A 14 -12.07 -7.38 -3.77
C PHE A 14 -12.67 -8.78 -3.59
N ILE A 15 -13.76 -8.89 -2.82
CA ILE A 15 -14.46 -10.16 -2.57
C ILE A 15 -15.73 -10.26 -3.40
N GLU A 16 -16.65 -9.29 -3.30
CA GLU A 16 -17.95 -9.34 -3.98
C GLU A 16 -18.03 -8.36 -5.15
N THR A 17 -17.57 -7.13 -4.93
CA THR A 17 -17.71 -6.01 -5.88
C THR A 17 -16.40 -5.26 -6.08
N PHE A 18 -16.10 -4.88 -7.31
CA PHE A 18 -14.88 -4.16 -7.67
C PHE A 18 -14.66 -2.89 -6.82
N ASN A 19 -15.75 -2.22 -6.49
CA ASN A 19 -15.79 -0.98 -5.72
C ASN A 19 -15.16 -1.12 -4.33
N GLU A 20 -15.14 -2.32 -3.74
CA GLU A 20 -14.54 -2.55 -2.41
C GLU A 20 -13.07 -2.10 -2.35
N ARG A 21 -12.37 -2.11 -3.50
CA ARG A 21 -10.98 -1.67 -3.58
C ARG A 21 -10.78 -0.20 -3.24
N ILE A 22 -11.80 0.64 -3.36
CA ILE A 22 -11.74 2.06 -2.96
C ILE A 22 -12.97 2.32 -2.09
N SER A 23 -12.76 2.51 -0.80
CA SER A 23 -13.86 2.77 0.14
C SER A 23 -13.67 4.07 0.89
N LEU A 24 -14.77 4.81 1.08
CA LEU A 24 -14.84 5.99 1.92
C LEU A 24 -15.52 5.60 3.24
N ASN A 25 -14.82 5.78 4.35
CA ASN A 25 -15.33 5.48 5.68
C ASN A 25 -15.83 4.03 5.86
N GLY A 26 -15.18 3.08 5.15
CA GLY A 26 -15.55 1.66 5.15
C GLY A 26 -16.73 1.32 4.23
N VAL A 27 -17.21 2.27 3.43
CA VAL A 27 -18.26 2.06 2.43
C VAL A 27 -17.63 2.14 1.03
N PRO A 28 -17.76 1.09 0.20
CA PRO A 28 -17.29 1.13 -1.19
C PRO A 28 -17.85 2.33 -1.96
N ILE A 29 -17.03 2.93 -2.82
CA ILE A 29 -17.50 4.05 -3.67
C ILE A 29 -18.59 3.58 -4.65
N SER A 30 -19.40 4.50 -5.16
CA SER A 30 -20.50 4.15 -6.06
C SER A 30 -20.02 3.74 -7.46
N ASN A 31 -20.88 3.05 -8.22
CA ASN A 31 -20.60 2.74 -9.63
C ASN A 31 -20.39 4.01 -10.46
N ASP A 32 -21.13 5.09 -10.16
CA ASP A 32 -20.98 6.37 -10.86
C ASP A 32 -19.59 6.97 -10.61
N ALA A 33 -19.07 6.87 -9.38
CA ALA A 33 -17.71 7.30 -9.07
C ALA A 33 -16.66 6.45 -9.81
N ILE A 34 -16.86 5.13 -9.91
CA ILE A 34 -15.98 4.26 -10.72
C ILE A 34 -16.01 4.67 -12.20
N VAL A 35 -17.20 4.93 -12.77
CA VAL A 35 -17.35 5.36 -14.16
C VAL A 35 -16.64 6.70 -14.39
N GLU A 36 -16.80 7.66 -13.47
CA GLU A 36 -16.11 8.94 -13.54
C GLU A 36 -14.58 8.76 -13.52
N LEU A 37 -14.06 7.97 -12.58
CA LEU A 37 -12.63 7.68 -12.46
C LEU A 37 -12.08 7.03 -13.73
N VAL A 38 -12.76 6.01 -14.27
CA VAL A 38 -12.35 5.35 -15.52
C VAL A 38 -12.38 6.34 -16.69
N SER A 39 -13.39 7.20 -16.76
CA SER A 39 -13.49 8.19 -17.84
C SER A 39 -12.30 9.16 -17.88
N ARG A 40 -11.69 9.44 -16.72
CA ARG A 40 -10.52 10.31 -16.59
C ARG A 40 -9.20 9.57 -16.80
N ILE A 41 -9.07 8.33 -16.31
CA ILE A 41 -7.84 7.54 -16.41
C ILE A 41 -7.65 6.93 -17.79
N LYS A 42 -8.73 6.47 -18.43
CA LYS A 42 -8.68 5.83 -19.75
C LYS A 42 -7.90 6.64 -20.81
N PRO A 43 -8.19 7.93 -21.06
CA PRO A 43 -7.45 8.69 -22.07
C PRO A 43 -5.96 8.84 -21.74
N VAL A 44 -5.59 8.89 -20.46
CA VAL A 44 -4.19 8.95 -20.02
C VAL A 44 -3.49 7.61 -20.27
N SER A 45 -4.14 6.49 -19.96
CA SER A 45 -3.62 5.15 -20.24
C SER A 45 -3.43 4.93 -21.75
N GLU A 46 -4.40 5.32 -22.57
CA GLU A 46 -4.31 5.22 -24.03
C GLU A 46 -3.22 6.15 -24.60
N MET A 47 -3.01 7.31 -23.99
CA MET A 47 -1.92 8.22 -24.37
C MET A 47 -0.55 7.60 -24.06
N MET A 48 -0.39 7.01 -22.87
CA MET A 48 0.86 6.33 -22.48
C MET A 48 1.22 5.20 -23.44
N GLU A 49 0.25 4.38 -23.85
CA GLU A 49 0.46 3.30 -24.82
C GLU A 49 0.92 3.84 -26.19
N ARG A 50 0.36 4.96 -26.65
CA ARG A 50 0.69 5.53 -27.97
C ARG A 50 1.99 6.33 -27.99
N GLU A 51 2.32 6.99 -26.88
CA GLU A 51 3.36 8.05 -26.83
C GLU A 51 4.62 7.62 -26.07
N THR A 52 4.63 6.44 -25.45
CA THR A 52 5.78 5.92 -24.70
C THR A 52 6.06 4.46 -25.03
N ASP A 53 7.28 4.01 -24.73
CA ASP A 53 7.67 2.60 -24.86
C ASP A 53 7.31 1.75 -23.60
N LEU A 54 6.48 2.28 -22.70
CA LEU A 54 6.10 1.61 -21.45
C LEU A 54 5.03 0.53 -21.63
N GLY A 55 4.31 0.54 -22.77
CA GLY A 55 3.23 -0.39 -23.07
C GLY A 55 1.91 -0.02 -22.39
N VAL A 56 1.06 -1.03 -22.14
CA VAL A 56 -0.28 -0.86 -21.56
C VAL A 56 -0.19 -0.94 -20.03
N ALA A 57 -0.85 -0.02 -19.33
CA ALA A 57 -0.98 -0.10 -17.88
C ALA A 57 -1.73 -1.38 -17.46
N THR A 58 -1.21 -2.04 -16.45
CA THR A 58 -1.87 -3.17 -15.80
C THR A 58 -3.14 -2.73 -15.07
N GLU A 59 -4.06 -3.67 -14.82
CA GLU A 59 -5.27 -3.39 -14.04
C GLU A 59 -4.93 -2.77 -12.66
N PHE A 60 -3.87 -3.25 -12.01
CA PHE A 60 -3.46 -2.75 -10.70
C PHE A 60 -2.90 -1.33 -10.76
N GLU A 61 -2.15 -0.97 -11.80
CA GLU A 61 -1.70 0.41 -12.02
C GLU A 61 -2.88 1.34 -12.27
N ILE A 62 -3.85 0.92 -13.07
CA ILE A 62 -5.07 1.70 -13.36
C ILE A 62 -5.85 1.97 -12.08
N ILE A 63 -6.17 0.94 -11.29
CA ILE A 63 -6.98 1.11 -10.07
C ILE A 63 -6.22 1.86 -8.97
N THR A 64 -4.89 1.75 -8.92
CA THR A 64 -4.05 2.57 -8.04
C THR A 64 -4.11 4.05 -8.44
N ALA A 65 -4.02 4.35 -9.74
CA ALA A 65 -4.16 5.72 -10.24
C ALA A 65 -5.57 6.28 -9.97
N MET A 66 -6.62 5.46 -10.13
CA MET A 66 -8.00 5.82 -9.77
C MET A 66 -8.11 6.17 -8.27
N MET A 67 -7.47 5.40 -7.39
CA MET A 67 -7.45 5.69 -5.96
C MET A 67 -6.80 7.04 -5.65
N PHE A 68 -5.62 7.31 -6.23
CA PHE A 68 -4.95 8.60 -6.06
C PHE A 68 -5.79 9.76 -6.59
N LEU A 69 -6.45 9.57 -7.73
CA LEU A 69 -7.33 10.59 -8.30
C LEU A 69 -8.56 10.85 -7.41
N TYR A 70 -9.16 9.79 -6.89
CA TYR A 70 -10.33 9.88 -6.03
C TYR A 70 -10.02 10.66 -4.76
N PHE A 71 -9.01 10.23 -3.99
CA PHE A 71 -8.66 10.88 -2.71
C PHE A 71 -7.79 12.13 -2.86
N GLY A 72 -7.19 12.36 -4.04
CA GLY A 72 -6.38 13.55 -4.30
C GLY A 72 -7.18 14.73 -4.84
N GLU A 73 -8.30 14.47 -5.53
CA GLU A 73 -9.03 15.52 -6.24
C GLU A 73 -10.55 15.46 -6.04
N ILE A 74 -11.18 14.30 -6.24
CA ILE A 74 -12.66 14.19 -6.25
C ILE A 74 -13.23 14.28 -4.82
N HIS A 75 -12.67 13.53 -3.89
CA HIS A 75 -13.07 13.50 -2.49
C HIS A 75 -11.82 13.42 -1.59
N PRO A 76 -11.16 14.56 -1.33
CA PRO A 76 -10.04 14.61 -0.38
C PRO A 76 -10.45 14.22 1.03
N VAL A 77 -9.61 13.44 1.70
CA VAL A 77 -9.85 12.89 3.05
C VAL A 77 -8.65 13.18 3.97
N ASP A 78 -8.83 13.02 5.28
CA ASP A 78 -7.75 13.24 6.26
C ASP A 78 -6.65 12.18 6.15
N PHE A 79 -7.04 10.91 5.97
CA PHE A 79 -6.12 9.79 5.86
C PHE A 79 -6.57 8.80 4.80
N VAL A 80 -5.60 8.17 4.14
CA VAL A 80 -5.83 7.00 3.28
C VAL A 80 -4.99 5.85 3.80
N ILE A 81 -5.64 4.71 4.05
CA ILE A 81 -4.95 3.45 4.34
C ILE A 81 -4.75 2.74 3.00
N VAL A 82 -3.49 2.55 2.61
CA VAL A 82 -3.12 1.95 1.33
C VAL A 82 -2.47 0.59 1.57
N GLU A 83 -3.14 -0.47 1.15
CA GLU A 83 -2.59 -1.81 1.06
C GLU A 83 -1.78 -1.95 -0.23
N ALA A 84 -0.56 -2.48 -0.12
CA ALA A 84 0.23 -2.84 -1.31
C ALA A 84 -0.28 -4.15 -1.91
N GLY A 85 -0.21 -4.27 -3.24
CA GLY A 85 -0.71 -5.45 -3.95
C GLY A 85 0.21 -6.65 -3.82
N LEU A 86 1.42 -6.56 -4.37
CA LEU A 86 2.41 -7.64 -4.32
C LEU A 86 3.81 -7.10 -4.14
N GLY A 87 4.48 -7.59 -3.10
CA GLY A 87 5.77 -7.02 -2.71
C GLY A 87 5.60 -5.54 -2.34
N ILE A 88 6.66 -4.76 -2.43
CA ILE A 88 6.62 -3.30 -2.29
C ILE A 88 7.55 -2.61 -3.29
N LYS A 89 8.74 -3.18 -3.56
CA LYS A 89 9.78 -2.48 -4.32
C LYS A 89 9.29 -1.94 -5.67
N ASN A 90 8.53 -2.75 -6.38
CA ASN A 90 7.96 -2.41 -7.69
C ASN A 90 6.43 -2.36 -7.66
N ASP A 91 5.83 -2.25 -6.48
CA ASP A 91 4.38 -2.18 -6.35
C ASP A 91 3.87 -0.80 -6.79
N SER A 92 2.74 -0.76 -7.52
CA SER A 92 2.16 0.47 -8.05
C SER A 92 1.81 1.49 -6.96
N THR A 93 1.57 1.04 -5.73
CA THR A 93 1.28 1.92 -4.59
C THR A 93 2.53 2.62 -4.05
N ASN A 94 3.75 2.17 -4.37
CA ASN A 94 4.98 2.65 -3.76
C ASN A 94 5.51 3.99 -4.34
N VAL A 95 4.61 4.90 -4.72
CA VAL A 95 4.91 6.16 -5.44
C VAL A 95 4.76 7.42 -4.58
N PHE A 96 4.50 7.28 -3.28
CA PHE A 96 4.30 8.40 -2.35
C PHE A 96 5.10 8.25 -1.05
N THR A 97 5.14 9.32 -0.25
CA THR A 97 5.71 9.32 1.10
C THR A 97 4.58 9.32 2.13
N PRO A 98 4.35 8.22 2.87
CA PRO A 98 3.30 8.17 3.88
C PRO A 98 3.74 8.87 5.16
N VAL A 99 2.76 9.20 6.03
CA VAL A 99 3.05 9.66 7.40
C VAL A 99 3.46 8.52 8.33
N LEU A 100 3.16 7.27 7.96
CA LEU A 100 3.45 6.05 8.70
C LEU A 100 3.49 4.87 7.74
N SER A 101 4.52 4.02 7.85
CA SER A 101 4.58 2.74 7.14
C SER A 101 4.28 1.58 8.09
N ILE A 102 3.60 0.54 7.60
CA ILE A 102 3.29 -0.66 8.38
C ILE A 102 3.73 -1.90 7.60
N LEU A 103 4.64 -2.67 8.18
CA LEU A 103 5.07 -3.96 7.68
C LEU A 103 4.54 -5.05 8.61
N THR A 104 3.56 -5.84 8.19
CA THR A 104 2.96 -6.88 9.02
C THR A 104 3.92 -8.07 9.24
N SER A 105 3.45 -9.31 9.10
CA SER A 105 4.33 -10.47 9.08
C SER A 105 5.03 -10.63 7.73
N ILE A 106 6.24 -11.19 7.75
CA ILE A 106 6.91 -11.72 6.55
C ILE A 106 6.77 -13.25 6.60
N GLY A 107 6.10 -13.81 5.57
CA GLY A 107 6.00 -15.25 5.31
C GLY A 107 6.70 -15.62 4.00
N LEU A 108 6.86 -16.93 3.76
CA LEU A 108 7.36 -17.47 2.48
C LEU A 108 6.23 -17.53 1.44
N ASP A 109 5.72 -16.36 1.08
CA ASP A 109 4.67 -16.19 0.09
C ASP A 109 5.23 -15.65 -1.22
N HIS A 110 4.66 -16.05 -2.36
CA HIS A 110 5.07 -15.60 -3.69
C HIS A 110 6.57 -15.75 -3.97
N THR A 111 7.16 -16.88 -3.58
CA THR A 111 8.61 -17.15 -3.68
C THR A 111 9.14 -17.11 -5.11
N ASP A 112 8.29 -17.39 -6.10
CA ASP A 112 8.64 -17.31 -7.52
C ASP A 112 8.90 -15.88 -7.99
N ILE A 113 8.40 -14.88 -7.25
CA ILE A 113 8.49 -13.45 -7.59
C ILE A 113 9.41 -12.72 -6.60
N LEU A 114 9.26 -12.99 -5.30
CA LEU A 114 9.95 -12.28 -4.23
C LEU A 114 11.24 -12.95 -3.76
N GLY A 115 11.54 -14.16 -4.25
CA GLY A 115 12.70 -14.95 -3.88
C GLY A 115 12.40 -16.06 -2.88
N GLY A 116 13.35 -17.00 -2.73
CA GLY A 116 13.15 -18.24 -1.99
C GLY A 116 13.45 -18.15 -0.48
N THR A 117 13.84 -16.97 0.02
CA THR A 117 14.23 -16.81 1.43
C THR A 117 13.49 -15.66 2.11
N TYR A 118 13.36 -15.74 3.44
CA TYR A 118 12.81 -14.64 4.24
C TYR A 118 13.56 -13.32 4.02
N LEU A 119 14.88 -13.38 3.80
CA LEU A 119 15.69 -12.21 3.53
C LEU A 119 15.39 -11.57 2.17
N ASP A 120 15.14 -12.37 1.13
CA ASP A 120 14.76 -11.85 -0.19
C ASP A 120 13.42 -11.13 -0.11
N ILE A 121 12.44 -11.74 0.54
CA ILE A 121 11.12 -11.14 0.76
C ILE A 121 11.22 -9.89 1.64
N ALA A 122 12.08 -9.90 2.66
CA ALA A 122 12.34 -8.73 3.49
C ALA A 122 12.96 -7.57 2.71
N ARG A 123 13.89 -7.85 1.78
CA ARG A 123 14.49 -6.84 0.90
C ARG A 123 13.46 -6.16 0.02
N ASP A 124 12.53 -6.94 -0.51
CA ASP A 124 11.45 -6.40 -1.33
C ASP A 124 10.46 -5.58 -0.48
N LYS A 125 9.88 -6.20 0.56
CA LYS A 125 8.89 -5.55 1.42
C LYS A 125 9.45 -4.38 2.23
N GLY A 126 10.74 -4.40 2.55
CA GLY A 126 11.44 -3.32 3.25
C GLY A 126 11.54 -2.02 2.45
N ALA A 127 11.20 -2.03 1.16
CA ALA A 127 11.05 -0.82 0.36
C ALA A 127 9.92 0.10 0.88
N ILE A 128 9.02 -0.40 1.74
CA ILE A 128 8.00 0.41 2.42
C ILE A 128 8.61 1.40 3.42
N ILE A 129 9.85 1.16 3.87
CA ILE A 129 10.56 2.02 4.81
C ILE A 129 11.09 3.23 4.05
N LYS A 130 10.45 4.39 4.25
CA LYS A 130 10.81 5.67 3.61
C LYS A 130 11.68 6.53 4.53
N PRO A 131 12.50 7.44 3.97
CA PRO A 131 13.34 8.33 4.76
C PRO A 131 12.54 9.16 5.77
N ASN A 132 12.96 9.17 7.04
CA ASN A 132 12.37 9.94 8.14
C ASN A 132 10.89 9.64 8.45
N VAL A 133 10.34 8.54 7.93
CA VAL A 133 8.96 8.11 8.17
C VAL A 133 8.96 7.01 9.25
N PRO A 134 8.14 7.09 10.30
CA PRO A 134 8.04 6.01 11.28
C PRO A 134 7.56 4.71 10.62
N VAL A 135 8.05 3.57 11.11
CA VAL A 135 7.64 2.26 10.63
C VAL A 135 7.21 1.37 11.79
N ILE A 136 6.00 0.81 11.69
CA ILE A 136 5.55 -0.29 12.57
C ILE A 136 5.86 -1.60 11.88
N TYR A 137 6.43 -2.57 12.60
CA TYR A 137 6.65 -3.90 12.04
C TYR A 137 6.40 -5.09 12.98
N ALA A 138 5.96 -6.21 12.41
CA ALA A 138 5.64 -7.47 13.12
C ALA A 138 6.42 -8.68 12.54
N VAL A 139 7.71 -8.50 12.28
CA VAL A 139 8.59 -9.49 11.66
C VAL A 139 9.24 -10.39 12.72
N LYS A 140 9.10 -11.71 12.57
CA LYS A 140 9.58 -12.71 13.55
C LYS A 140 10.83 -13.48 13.13
N ASN A 141 11.04 -13.70 11.82
CA ASN A 141 12.22 -14.39 11.33
C ASN A 141 13.48 -13.54 11.58
N GLU A 142 14.55 -14.13 12.09
CA GLU A 142 15.75 -13.42 12.55
C GLU A 142 16.45 -12.64 11.42
N ASP A 143 16.65 -13.27 10.26
CA ASP A 143 17.35 -12.63 9.13
C ASP A 143 16.52 -11.46 8.56
N ALA A 144 15.21 -11.67 8.41
CA ALA A 144 14.30 -10.62 7.96
C ALA A 144 14.21 -9.46 8.97
N LEU A 145 14.12 -9.77 10.27
CA LEU A 145 14.06 -8.78 11.34
C LEU A 145 15.34 -7.96 11.40
N LYS A 146 16.50 -8.60 11.28
CA LYS A 146 17.80 -7.91 11.21
C LYS A 146 17.82 -6.92 10.05
N TYR A 147 17.43 -7.35 8.86
CA TYR A 147 17.36 -6.49 7.68
C TYR A 147 16.42 -5.29 7.90
N VAL A 148 15.21 -5.52 8.43
CA VAL A 148 14.23 -4.44 8.67
C VAL A 148 14.76 -3.40 9.66
N ARG A 149 15.43 -3.83 10.74
CA ARG A 149 16.04 -2.93 11.71
C ARG A 149 17.17 -2.11 11.12
N GLU A 150 18.08 -2.75 10.38
CA GLU A 150 19.17 -2.06 9.67
C GLU A 150 18.61 -1.03 8.68
N ARG A 151 17.60 -1.42 7.91
CA ARG A 151 16.93 -0.56 6.95
C ARG A 151 16.24 0.64 7.60
N ALA A 152 15.59 0.45 8.74
CA ALA A 152 14.98 1.55 9.50
C ALA A 152 16.03 2.56 9.97
N ILE A 153 17.18 2.09 10.46
CA ILE A 153 18.30 2.95 10.87
C ILE A 153 18.86 3.73 9.68
N GLU A 154 19.12 3.05 8.55
CA GLU A 154 19.62 3.68 7.31
C GLU A 154 18.70 4.79 6.79
N GLN A 155 17.39 4.60 6.94
CA GLN A 155 16.38 5.55 6.48
C GLN A 155 16.06 6.63 7.53
N HIS A 156 16.70 6.61 8.70
CA HIS A 156 16.31 7.46 9.84
C HIS A 156 14.81 7.33 10.19
N ALA A 157 14.24 6.16 9.92
CA ALA A 157 12.86 5.82 10.23
C ALA A 157 12.77 5.39 11.69
N LYS A 158 11.85 5.96 12.46
CA LYS A 158 11.60 5.52 13.85
C LYS A 158 11.04 4.09 13.83
N PRO A 159 11.76 3.08 14.34
CA PRO A 159 11.26 1.71 14.39
C PRO A 159 10.23 1.57 15.51
N ILE A 160 9.16 0.83 15.25
CA ILE A 160 8.10 0.49 16.20
C ILE A 160 7.77 -1.00 16.05
N GLU A 161 8.43 -1.83 16.84
CA GLU A 161 8.31 -3.28 16.87
C GLU A 161 7.11 -3.73 17.71
N LEU A 162 6.21 -4.49 17.07
CA LEU A 162 5.08 -5.11 17.75
C LEU A 162 5.57 -6.06 18.84
N ASP A 163 4.86 -6.11 19.98
CA ASP A 163 5.18 -6.89 21.19
C ASP A 163 6.44 -6.44 21.95
N ARG A 164 7.10 -5.36 21.49
CA ARG A 164 8.21 -4.71 22.20
C ARG A 164 7.90 -3.28 22.57
N GLU A 165 7.49 -2.47 21.59
CA GLU A 165 7.18 -1.05 21.77
C GLU A 165 5.68 -0.78 21.78
N ILE A 166 4.88 -1.67 21.18
CA ILE A 166 3.42 -1.66 21.25
C ILE A 166 2.95 -3.03 21.78
N VAL A 167 2.22 -3.02 22.88
CA VAL A 167 1.46 -4.18 23.35
C VAL A 167 0.00 -3.95 22.99
N CYS A 168 -0.53 -4.77 22.07
CA CYS A 168 -1.94 -4.68 21.72
C CYS A 168 -2.78 -5.32 22.84
N CYS A 169 -3.28 -4.51 23.77
CA CYS A 169 -4.26 -4.96 24.73
C CYS A 169 -5.57 -5.22 23.99
N ILE A 170 -5.78 -6.45 23.53
CA ILE A 170 -7.09 -6.87 23.04
C ILE A 170 -8.02 -6.82 24.25
N ALA A 171 -8.86 -5.78 24.32
CA ALA A 171 -9.97 -5.74 25.24
C ALA A 171 -10.88 -6.93 24.88
N LYS A 172 -10.91 -7.92 25.76
CA LYS A 172 -11.89 -9.01 25.70
C LYS A 172 -13.30 -8.47 25.90
#